data_AF-A2T721-F1
#
_entry.id   AF-A2T721-F1
#
_cell.length_a   1.000
_cell.length_b   1.000
_cell.length_c   1.000
_cell.angle_alpha   90.00
_cell.angle_beta   90.00
_cell.angle_gamma   90.00
#
_symmetry.space_group_name_H-M   'P 1'
#
loop_
_entity.id
_entity.type
_entity.pdbx_description
1 polymer ?
#
loop_
_entity_poly.entity_id
_entity_poly.type
_entity_poly.pdbx_seq_one_letter_code
_entity_poly.pdbx_strand_id
1 'polypeptide(L)'
;AKLQESIEYEDLGKNNSVKTIALNLKKSDRYYHGPTPIQSLQYATSQDIINSFQSIRQEMEAYTPKLTQVLSSSAASSTITALSPGGALMQGGTQQAINQMVPNDIQSELKHLYVAVGELLRHFWSCFPVNTPFLEEKVVKMKSNLERFQVTKLCPFQEKIRRQYLSTNLVSHIEEMLQTAYNKLHTWQSRRLMKKT
;
A
#
# COMPACT_ATOMS: atom_id res chain seq x y z
N ALA A 1 27.93 -6.88 -47.53
CA ALA A 1 27.69 -6.31 -46.18
C ALA A 1 28.92 -5.54 -45.69
N LYS A 2 30.04 -6.19 -45.33
CA LYS A 2 31.24 -5.50 -44.79
C LYS A 2 31.86 -4.41 -45.68
N LEU A 3 31.80 -4.57 -46.99
CA LEU A 3 32.29 -3.55 -47.93
C LEU A 3 31.42 -2.28 -47.94
N GLN A 4 30.13 -2.39 -47.65
CA GLN A 4 29.20 -1.26 -47.62
C GLN A 4 29.49 -0.36 -46.41
N GLU A 5 29.71 -1.00 -45.26
CA GLU A 5 30.07 -0.36 -43.99
C GLU A 5 31.43 0.37 -44.08
N SER A 6 32.39 -0.16 -44.85
CA SER A 6 33.69 0.50 -45.06
C SER A 6 33.68 1.69 -46.03
N ILE A 7 32.57 1.89 -46.77
CA ILE A 7 32.43 2.95 -47.78
C ILE A 7 31.47 4.05 -47.29
N GLU A 8 30.60 3.76 -46.31
CA GLU A 8 29.68 4.74 -45.73
C GLU A 8 30.43 5.76 -44.85
N TYR A 9 30.31 7.04 -45.19
CA TYR A 9 30.82 8.16 -44.39
C TYR A 9 29.67 8.79 -43.62
N GLU A 10 29.69 8.72 -42.29
CA GLU A 10 28.62 9.24 -41.41
C GLU A 10 28.35 10.74 -41.63
N ASP A 11 29.40 11.52 -41.89
CA ASP A 11 29.32 12.98 -42.12
C ASP A 11 28.64 13.37 -43.45
N LEU A 12 28.64 12.46 -44.43
CA LEU A 12 27.99 12.66 -45.75
C LEU A 12 26.61 11.98 -45.83
N GLY A 13 26.18 11.31 -44.74
CA GLY A 13 24.90 10.64 -44.60
C GLY A 13 23.73 11.60 -44.29
N LYS A 14 22.51 11.08 -44.29
CA LYS A 14 21.35 11.83 -43.78
C LYS A 14 21.51 12.02 -42.27
N ASN A 15 21.22 13.21 -41.77
CA ASN A 15 21.10 13.46 -40.33
C ASN A 15 20.10 12.44 -39.73
N ASN A 16 20.62 11.46 -38.98
CA ASN A 16 19.83 10.51 -38.21
C ASN A 16 19.24 11.22 -36.98
N SER A 17 18.38 12.22 -37.19
CA SER A 17 17.59 12.78 -36.10
C SER A 17 16.48 11.79 -35.77
N VAL A 18 16.56 11.19 -34.59
CA VAL A 18 15.49 10.37 -34.05
C VAL A 18 14.25 11.25 -33.96
N LYS A 19 13.16 10.87 -34.64
CA LYS A 19 11.90 11.63 -34.62
C LYS A 19 11.35 11.64 -33.19
N THR A 20 11.42 12.79 -32.54
CA THR A 20 10.82 12.98 -31.22
C THR A 20 9.30 13.05 -31.35
N ILE A 21 8.58 12.24 -30.57
CA ILE A 21 7.13 12.29 -30.51
C ILE A 21 6.73 13.47 -29.62
N ALA A 22 6.03 14.45 -30.19
CA ALA A 22 5.51 15.58 -29.42
C ALA A 22 4.37 15.13 -28.49
N LEU A 23 4.59 15.22 -27.17
CA LEU A 23 3.59 14.89 -26.16
C LEU A 23 2.79 16.13 -25.75
N ASN A 24 1.66 16.35 -26.41
CA ASN A 24 0.73 17.42 -26.06
C ASN A 24 -0.36 16.88 -25.10
N LEU A 25 -0.29 17.27 -23.83
CA LEU A 25 -1.23 16.82 -22.80
C LEU A 25 -2.56 17.56 -22.92
N LYS A 26 -3.67 16.82 -23.09
CA LYS A 26 -5.02 17.41 -23.26
C LYS A 26 -5.67 17.88 -21.94
N LYS A 27 -5.50 17.11 -20.86
CA LYS A 27 -6.17 17.32 -19.56
C LYS A 27 -5.12 17.47 -18.46
N SER A 28 -4.40 18.58 -18.52
CA SER A 28 -3.34 18.89 -17.55
C SER A 28 -3.88 19.07 -16.13
N ASP A 29 -5.14 19.47 -15.99
CA ASP A 29 -5.88 19.64 -14.73
C ASP A 29 -5.82 18.41 -13.82
N ARG A 30 -5.82 17.20 -14.40
CA ARG A 30 -5.73 15.93 -13.67
C ARG A 30 -4.42 15.73 -12.94
N TYR A 31 -3.35 16.34 -13.44
CA TYR A 31 -2.05 16.26 -12.79
C TYR A 31 -1.92 17.27 -11.64
N TYR A 32 -2.79 18.29 -11.55
CA TYR A 32 -2.76 19.25 -10.45
C TYR A 32 -3.34 18.69 -9.15
N HIS A 33 -4.42 17.88 -9.22
CA HIS A 33 -5.02 17.26 -8.03
C HIS A 33 -4.49 15.84 -7.76
N GLY A 34 -3.99 15.16 -8.79
CA GLY A 34 -3.37 13.84 -8.66
C GLY A 34 -4.36 12.77 -8.18
N PRO A 35 -3.86 11.67 -7.60
CA PRO A 35 -4.68 10.53 -7.17
C PRO A 35 -5.34 10.74 -5.80
N THR A 36 -5.30 11.95 -5.24
CA THR A 36 -5.93 12.25 -3.96
C THR A 36 -7.44 12.07 -4.11
N PRO A 37 -8.10 11.28 -3.25
CA PRO A 37 -9.54 11.11 -3.32
C PRO A 37 -10.22 12.47 -3.16
N ILE A 38 -11.30 12.68 -3.92
CA ILE A 38 -12.07 13.92 -3.85
C ILE A 38 -12.59 14.04 -2.42
N GLN A 39 -12.05 15.00 -1.68
CA GLN A 39 -12.55 15.36 -0.38
C GLN A 39 -13.83 16.17 -0.56
N SER A 40 -14.77 16.04 0.37
CA SER A 40 -15.95 16.89 0.42
C SER A 40 -15.50 18.34 0.68
N LEU A 41 -15.35 19.11 -0.39
CA LEU A 41 -15.17 20.55 -0.29
C LEU A 41 -16.53 21.14 0.04
N GLN A 42 -16.69 21.62 1.29
CA GLN A 42 -17.77 22.53 1.62
C GLN A 42 -17.45 23.86 0.92
N TYR A 43 -18.13 24.09 -0.21
CA TYR A 43 -18.06 25.38 -0.89
C TYR A 43 -18.75 26.43 -0.01
N ALA A 44 -17.98 27.39 0.48
CA ALA A 44 -18.53 28.58 1.12
C ALA A 44 -19.37 29.36 0.10
N THR A 45 -20.52 29.87 0.52
CA THR A 45 -21.31 30.75 -0.34
C THR A 45 -20.60 32.10 -0.51
N SER A 46 -20.93 32.84 -1.57
CA SER A 46 -20.38 34.19 -1.76
C SER A 46 -20.65 35.11 -0.56
N GLN A 47 -21.78 34.92 0.12
CA GLN A 47 -22.11 35.67 1.32
C GLN A 47 -21.19 35.33 2.49
N ASP A 48 -20.85 34.05 2.68
CA ASP A 48 -19.91 33.63 3.72
C ASP A 48 -18.53 34.25 3.51
N ILE A 49 -18.09 34.38 2.25
CA ILE A 49 -16.83 35.03 1.90
C ILE A 49 -16.85 36.52 2.28
N ILE A 50 -17.91 37.24 1.91
CA ILE A 50 -18.05 38.67 2.22
C ILE A 50 -18.12 38.89 3.74
N ASN A 51 -18.92 38.08 4.44
CA ASN A 51 -19.07 38.15 5.89
C ASN A 51 -17.74 37.86 6.60
N SER A 52 -17.01 36.82 6.15
CA SER A 52 -15.71 36.45 6.73
C SER A 52 -14.67 37.54 6.50
N PHE A 53 -14.64 38.15 5.31
CA PHE A 53 -13.73 39.25 5.00
C PHE A 53 -13.99 40.47 5.87
N GLN A 54 -15.26 40.86 6.03
CA GLN A 54 -15.64 41.98 6.91
C GLN A 54 -15.29 41.69 8.37
N SER A 55 -15.59 40.48 8.85
CA SER A 55 -15.31 40.06 10.23
C SER A 55 -13.80 40.08 10.53
N ILE A 56 -12.98 39.49 9.66
CA ILE A 56 -11.52 39.48 9.81
C ILE A 56 -10.97 40.91 9.77
N ARG A 57 -11.44 41.75 8.84
CA ARG A 57 -10.98 43.14 8.74
C ARG A 57 -11.27 43.93 10.02
N GLN A 58 -12.49 43.83 10.54
CA GLN A 58 -12.87 44.51 11.78
C GLN A 58 -12.10 43.98 13.00
N GLU A 59 -11.95 42.66 13.11
CA GLU A 59 -11.20 42.02 14.20
C GLU A 59 -9.72 42.45 14.19
N MET A 60 -9.11 42.54 13.00
CA MET A 60 -7.72 42.94 12.85
C MET A 60 -7.50 44.45 13.05
N GLU A 61 -8.44 45.31 12.63
CA GLU A 61 -8.39 46.76 12.88
C GLU A 61 -8.47 47.08 14.39
N ALA A 62 -9.22 46.29 15.16
CA ALA A 62 -9.37 46.44 16.61
C ALA A 62 -8.35 45.62 17.44
N TYR A 63 -7.46 44.88 16.79
CA TYR A 63 -6.58 43.94 17.48
C TYR A 63 -5.57 44.66 18.37
N THR A 64 -5.62 44.35 19.68
CA THR A 64 -4.62 44.78 20.66
C THR A 64 -4.09 43.56 21.40
N PRO A 65 -2.79 43.24 21.30
CA PRO A 65 -2.24 42.02 21.89
C PRO A 65 -2.23 42.13 23.41
N LYS A 66 -3.04 41.31 24.08
CA LYS A 66 -3.04 41.16 25.54
C LYS A 66 -2.23 39.92 25.92
N LEU A 67 -0.91 40.12 26.10
CA LEU A 67 0.05 39.04 26.41
C LEU A 67 -0.32 38.22 27.66
N THR A 68 -1.08 38.80 28.59
CA THR A 68 -1.53 38.15 29.82
C THR A 68 -2.77 37.25 29.64
N GLN A 69 -3.47 37.32 28.50
CA GLN A 69 -4.71 36.56 28.24
C GLN A 69 -4.57 35.53 27.10
N VAL A 70 -3.36 35.33 26.58
CA VAL A 70 -3.12 34.43 25.44
C VAL A 70 -3.38 32.96 25.79
N LEU A 71 -3.07 32.56 27.02
CA LEU A 71 -3.23 31.19 27.50
C LEU A 71 -3.82 31.18 28.90
N SER A 72 -4.94 30.48 29.07
CA SER A 72 -5.46 30.19 30.41
C SER A 72 -4.71 28.99 31.01
N SER A 73 -4.51 29.02 32.33
CA SER A 73 -3.87 27.91 33.06
C SER A 73 -4.64 26.59 32.93
N SER A 74 -5.97 26.67 32.83
CA SER A 74 -6.83 25.51 32.59
C SER A 74 -6.65 24.89 31.21
N ALA A 75 -6.53 25.71 30.16
CA ALA A 75 -6.24 25.22 28.81
C ALA A 75 -4.85 24.57 28.74
N ALA A 76 -3.83 25.24 29.30
CA ALA A 76 -2.47 24.70 29.34
C ALA A 76 -2.40 23.35 30.08
N SER A 77 -3.03 23.25 31.25
CA SER A 77 -3.08 22.00 32.03
C SER A 77 -3.83 20.88 31.29
N SER A 78 -4.94 21.20 30.63
CA SER A 78 -5.70 20.24 29.81
C SER A 78 -4.88 19.75 28.62
N THR A 79 -4.17 20.63 27.92
CA THR A 79 -3.28 20.26 26.81
C THR A 79 -2.11 19.39 27.29
N ILE A 80 -1.48 19.71 28.43
CA ILE A 80 -0.43 18.86 29.02
C ILE A 80 -0.99 17.48 29.32
N THR A 81 -2.20 17.38 29.86
CA THR A 81 -2.87 16.10 30.13
C THR A 81 -3.15 15.34 28.83
N ALA A 82 -3.60 16.02 27.78
CA ALA A 82 -3.88 15.41 26.48
C ALA A 82 -2.61 14.90 25.76
N LEU A 83 -1.46 15.52 26.01
CA LEU A 83 -0.15 15.14 25.46
C LEU A 83 0.63 14.16 26.35
N SER A 84 0.24 14.04 27.62
CA SER A 84 0.88 13.13 28.57
C SER A 84 0.66 11.66 28.16
N PRO A 85 1.47 10.73 28.67
CA PRO A 85 1.26 9.30 28.42
C PRO A 85 -0.16 8.83 28.74
N GLY A 86 -0.89 8.33 27.74
CA GLY A 86 -2.30 7.93 27.86
C GLY A 86 -3.32 9.05 27.62
N GLY A 87 -2.87 10.27 27.30
CA GLY A 87 -3.72 11.40 26.93
C GLY A 87 -4.32 11.25 25.53
N ALA A 88 -5.39 12.02 25.26
CA ALA A 88 -6.19 11.92 24.03
C ALA A 88 -5.40 12.09 22.72
N LEU A 89 -4.30 12.85 22.74
CA LEU A 89 -3.45 13.09 21.57
C LEU A 89 -2.24 12.17 21.51
N MET A 90 -1.88 11.53 22.63
CA MET A 90 -0.85 10.49 22.63
C MET A 90 -1.48 9.17 22.17
N GLN A 91 -1.76 9.05 20.87
CA GLN A 91 -2.15 7.77 20.28
C GLN A 91 -1.06 6.75 20.62
N GLY A 92 -1.44 5.72 21.38
CA GLY A 92 -0.56 4.71 21.97
C GLY A 92 0.46 4.15 20.99
N GLY A 93 1.62 4.82 20.91
CA GLY A 93 2.75 4.43 20.06
C GLY A 93 3.65 3.40 20.73
N THR A 94 3.13 2.61 21.68
CA THR A 94 3.80 1.41 22.13
C THR A 94 3.57 0.32 21.08
N GLN A 95 4.35 0.39 20.00
CA GLN A 95 4.76 -0.84 19.33
C GLN A 95 5.45 -1.67 20.41
N GLN A 96 4.68 -2.56 21.05
CA GLN A 96 5.25 -3.59 21.90
C GLN A 96 6.36 -4.24 21.09
N ALA A 97 7.57 -4.30 21.65
CA ALA A 97 8.69 -4.90 20.96
C ALA A 97 8.42 -6.40 20.82
N ILE A 98 7.73 -6.80 19.75
CA ILE A 98 7.37 -8.19 19.42
C ILE A 98 8.62 -9.09 19.47
N ASN A 99 9.79 -8.52 19.16
CA ASN A 99 11.10 -9.17 19.23
C ASN A 99 11.47 -9.71 20.62
N GLN A 100 10.89 -9.17 21.70
CA GLN A 100 11.11 -9.67 23.07
C GLN A 100 10.06 -10.72 23.49
N MET A 101 8.97 -10.87 22.76
CA MET A 101 7.87 -11.81 23.10
C MET A 101 8.00 -13.17 22.39
N VAL A 102 8.78 -13.26 21.30
CA VAL A 102 8.89 -14.48 20.49
C VAL A 102 10.31 -15.05 20.54
N PRO A 103 10.50 -16.32 20.98
CA PRO A 103 11.81 -16.96 20.99
C PRO A 103 12.50 -16.97 19.61
N ASN A 104 13.83 -16.84 19.59
CA ASN A 104 14.63 -16.79 18.35
C ASN A 104 14.40 -18.00 17.43
N ASP A 105 14.17 -19.19 18.00
CA ASP A 105 13.89 -20.41 17.23
C ASP A 105 12.60 -20.30 16.42
N ILE A 106 11.55 -19.75 17.03
CA ILE A 106 10.25 -19.52 16.37
C ILE A 106 10.39 -18.44 15.29
N GLN A 107 11.18 -17.40 15.53
CA GLN A 107 11.46 -16.39 14.51
C GLN A 107 12.19 -16.99 13.30
N SER A 108 13.18 -17.86 13.54
CA SER A 108 13.92 -18.54 12.47
C SER A 108 13.00 -19.43 11.64
N GLU A 109 12.17 -20.24 12.28
CA GLU A 109 11.20 -21.09 11.60
C GLU A 109 10.16 -20.28 10.81
N LEU A 110 9.66 -19.18 11.39
CA LEU A 110 8.74 -18.26 10.72
C LEU A 110 9.38 -17.64 9.47
N LYS A 111 10.65 -17.23 9.52
CA LYS A 111 11.40 -16.73 8.34
C LYS A 111 11.43 -17.78 7.23
N HIS A 112 11.71 -19.04 7.56
CA HIS A 112 11.70 -20.12 6.56
C HIS A 112 10.31 -20.33 5.94
N LEU A 113 9.24 -20.24 6.74
CA LEU A 113 7.87 -20.30 6.22
C LEU A 113 7.56 -19.14 5.28
N TYR A 114 8.00 -17.92 5.60
CA TYR A 114 7.84 -16.75 4.74
C TYR A 114 8.60 -16.87 3.41
N VAL A 115 9.84 -17.37 3.43
CA VAL A 115 10.60 -17.61 2.20
C VAL A 115 9.90 -18.66 1.33
N ALA A 116 9.46 -19.76 1.95
CA ALA A 116 8.78 -20.85 1.23
C ALA A 116 7.44 -20.39 0.63
N VAL A 117 6.58 -19.74 1.41
CA VAL A 117 5.29 -19.23 0.91
C VAL A 117 5.49 -18.11 -0.10
N GLY A 118 6.49 -17.26 0.09
CA GLY A 118 6.86 -16.20 -0.83
C GLY A 118 7.23 -16.73 -2.21
N GLU A 119 8.03 -17.80 -2.28
CA GLU A 119 8.39 -18.40 -3.57
C GLU A 119 7.20 -19.12 -4.22
N LEU A 120 6.38 -19.83 -3.45
CA LEU A 120 5.16 -20.45 -3.96
C LEU A 120 4.20 -19.40 -4.54
N LEU A 121 4.00 -18.30 -3.81
CA LEU A 121 3.15 -17.19 -4.25
C LEU A 121 3.77 -16.45 -5.43
N ARG A 122 5.08 -16.26 -5.49
CA ARG A 122 5.77 -15.69 -6.66
C ARG A 122 5.45 -16.50 -7.91
N HIS A 123 5.59 -17.82 -7.85
CA HIS A 123 5.23 -18.69 -8.98
C HIS A 123 3.73 -18.66 -9.29
N PHE A 124 2.87 -18.65 -8.27
CA PHE A 124 1.42 -18.51 -8.44
C PHE A 124 1.05 -17.21 -9.18
N TRP A 125 1.51 -16.07 -8.69
CA TRP A 125 1.20 -14.75 -9.26
C TRP A 125 1.84 -14.55 -10.64
N SER A 126 2.99 -15.17 -10.91
CA SER A 126 3.61 -15.15 -12.26
C SER A 126 2.74 -15.79 -13.34
N CYS A 127 1.76 -16.60 -12.96
CA CYS A 127 0.82 -17.19 -13.91
C CYS A 127 -0.33 -16.24 -14.30
N PHE A 128 -0.47 -15.10 -13.63
CA PHE A 128 -1.49 -14.10 -13.93
C PHE A 128 -0.91 -12.95 -14.76
N PRO A 129 -1.60 -12.51 -15.84
CA PRO A 129 -2.89 -13.00 -16.32
C PRO A 129 -2.80 -14.37 -17.02
N VAL A 130 -3.76 -15.26 -16.74
CA VAL A 130 -3.82 -16.62 -17.34
C VAL A 130 -4.33 -16.50 -18.79
N ASN A 131 -3.41 -16.21 -19.70
CA ASN A 131 -3.69 -15.98 -21.13
C ASN A 131 -3.37 -17.19 -22.02
N THR A 132 -2.71 -18.22 -21.48
CA THR A 132 -2.31 -19.44 -22.20
C THR A 132 -2.78 -20.70 -21.47
N PRO A 133 -3.04 -21.81 -22.19
CA PRO A 133 -3.46 -23.07 -21.57
C PRO A 133 -2.38 -23.66 -20.65
N PHE A 134 -1.10 -23.42 -20.94
CA PHE A 134 0.01 -23.80 -20.07
C PHE A 134 -0.07 -23.13 -18.70
N LEU A 135 -0.35 -21.81 -18.65
CA LEU A 135 -0.48 -21.08 -17.40
C LEU A 135 -1.71 -21.52 -16.60
N GLU A 136 -2.78 -21.96 -17.28
CA GLU A 136 -3.97 -22.50 -16.63
C GLU A 136 -3.64 -23.79 -15.86
N GLU A 137 -3.02 -24.76 -16.53
CA GLU A 137 -2.60 -26.01 -15.90
C GLU A 137 -1.62 -25.74 -14.75
N LYS A 138 -0.67 -24.82 -14.95
CA LYS A 138 0.30 -24.41 -13.94
C LYS A 138 -0.36 -23.79 -12.72
N VAL A 139 -1.37 -22.94 -12.89
CA VAL A 139 -2.10 -22.33 -11.76
C VAL A 139 -2.89 -23.36 -10.96
N VAL A 140 -3.51 -24.34 -11.63
CA VAL A 140 -4.22 -25.43 -10.95
C VAL A 140 -3.25 -26.30 -10.14
N LYS A 141 -2.10 -26.66 -10.73
CA LYS A 141 -1.04 -27.36 -10.00
C LYS A 141 -0.50 -26.55 -8.82
N MET A 142 -0.35 -25.24 -9.01
CA MET A 142 0.13 -24.35 -7.95
C MET A 142 -0.85 -24.26 -6.78
N LYS A 143 -2.16 -24.27 -7.04
CA LYS A 143 -3.18 -24.39 -5.98
C LYS A 143 -2.91 -25.61 -5.09
N SER A 144 -2.72 -26.78 -5.69
CA SER A 144 -2.44 -28.00 -4.93
C SER A 144 -1.13 -27.93 -4.15
N ASN A 145 -0.11 -27.25 -4.68
CA ASN A 145 1.14 -27.01 -3.95
C ASN A 145 0.93 -26.09 -2.74
N LEU A 146 0.10 -25.05 -2.85
CA LEU A 146 -0.26 -24.16 -1.74
C LEU A 146 -1.04 -24.92 -0.66
N GLU A 147 -2.02 -25.74 -1.03
CA GLU A 147 -2.79 -26.58 -0.11
C GLU A 147 -1.88 -27.57 0.62
N ARG A 148 -0.97 -28.21 -0.11
CA ARG A 148 0.03 -29.10 0.49
C ARG A 148 0.96 -28.37 1.44
N PHE A 149 1.43 -27.18 1.10
CA PHE A 149 2.25 -26.36 2.01
C PHE A 149 1.50 -26.03 3.30
N GLN A 150 0.23 -25.66 3.19
CA GLN A 150 -0.62 -25.35 4.34
C GLN A 150 -0.72 -26.55 5.29
N VAL A 151 -1.05 -27.73 4.78
CA VAL A 151 -1.20 -28.95 5.60
C VAL A 151 0.13 -29.44 6.16
N THR A 152 1.22 -29.40 5.37
CA THR A 152 2.49 -30.04 5.74
C THR A 152 3.46 -29.16 6.53
N LYS A 153 3.34 -27.83 6.41
CA LYS A 153 4.28 -26.88 7.03
C LYS A 153 3.57 -25.88 7.93
N LEU A 154 2.45 -25.31 7.47
CA LEU A 154 1.75 -24.25 8.22
C LEU A 154 0.98 -24.81 9.43
N CYS A 155 0.15 -25.83 9.24
CA CYS A 155 -0.65 -26.41 10.33
C CYS A 155 0.22 -27.01 11.45
N PRO A 156 1.32 -27.76 11.17
CA PRO A 156 2.20 -28.24 12.23
C PRO A 156 2.87 -27.11 13.02
N PHE A 157 3.24 -26.02 12.35
CA PHE A 157 3.82 -24.85 13.00
C PHE A 157 2.79 -24.12 13.88
N GLN A 158 1.55 -23.97 13.43
CA GLN A 158 0.46 -23.41 14.24
C GLN A 158 0.19 -24.25 15.49
N GLU A 159 0.13 -25.57 15.35
CA GLU A 159 -0.06 -26.49 16.48
C GLU A 159 1.12 -26.40 17.47
N LYS A 160 2.35 -26.24 16.98
CA LYS A 160 3.53 -26.00 17.81
C LYS A 160 3.43 -24.69 18.60
N ILE A 161 3.01 -23.59 17.97
CA ILE A 161 2.80 -22.29 18.63
C ILE A 161 1.71 -22.40 19.70
N ARG A 162 0.59 -23.06 19.38
CA ARG A 162 -0.54 -23.25 20.30
C ARG A 162 -0.13 -24.00 21.57
N ARG A 163 0.74 -25.01 21.43
CA ARG A 163 1.29 -25.77 22.58
C ARG A 163 2.23 -24.95 23.45
N GLN A 164 2.87 -23.92 22.91
CA GLN A 164 3.79 -23.04 23.63
C GLN A 164 3.09 -21.82 24.28
N TYR A 165 1.74 -21.74 24.22
CA TYR A 165 0.93 -20.64 24.79
C TYR A 165 1.32 -19.23 24.31
N LEU A 166 1.89 -19.11 23.11
CA LEU A 166 2.07 -17.80 22.48
C LEU A 166 0.70 -17.30 22.01
N SER A 167 0.18 -16.25 22.65
CA SER A 167 -1.10 -15.60 22.31
C SER A 167 -1.04 -14.75 21.04
N THR A 168 0.13 -14.63 20.42
CA THR A 168 0.37 -13.85 19.21
C THR A 168 -0.07 -14.60 17.96
N ASN A 169 -0.95 -14.01 17.15
CA ASN A 169 -1.36 -14.51 15.83
C ASN A 169 -0.23 -14.36 14.79
N LEU A 170 0.90 -15.06 14.99
CA LEU A 170 2.09 -14.90 14.14
C LEU A 170 1.90 -15.41 12.70
N VAL A 171 0.92 -16.29 12.49
CA VAL A 171 0.71 -17.00 11.22
C VAL A 171 -0.43 -16.38 10.40
N SER A 172 -1.25 -15.50 10.99
CA SER A 172 -2.46 -14.96 10.34
C SER A 172 -2.16 -14.28 9.01
N HIS A 173 -1.06 -13.53 8.93
CA HIS A 173 -0.66 -12.87 7.69
C HIS A 173 -0.30 -13.87 6.58
N ILE A 174 0.36 -15.00 6.90
CA ILE A 174 0.64 -16.06 5.91
C ILE A 174 -0.69 -16.67 5.42
N GLU A 175 -1.65 -16.87 6.32
CA GLU A 175 -2.99 -17.36 5.96
C GLU A 175 -3.74 -16.36 5.06
N GLU A 176 -3.67 -15.06 5.36
CA GLU A 176 -4.25 -14.00 4.53
C GLU A 176 -3.65 -13.97 3.12
N MET A 177 -2.33 -14.15 3.00
CA MET A 177 -1.64 -14.25 1.71
C MET A 177 -2.14 -15.45 0.90
N LEU A 178 -2.27 -16.62 1.54
CA LEU A 178 -2.78 -17.83 0.91
C LEU A 178 -4.26 -17.68 0.52
N GLN A 179 -5.09 -17.13 1.41
CA GLN A 179 -6.51 -16.90 1.15
C GLN A 179 -6.72 -15.92 0.00
N THR A 180 -5.89 -14.88 -0.10
CA THR A 180 -5.93 -13.93 -1.22
C THR A 180 -5.63 -14.62 -2.55
N ALA A 181 -4.66 -15.54 -2.57
CA ALA A 181 -4.37 -16.36 -3.76
C ALA A 181 -5.56 -17.26 -4.13
N TYR A 182 -6.17 -17.95 -3.16
CA TYR A 182 -7.36 -18.77 -3.41
C TYR A 182 -8.55 -17.94 -3.91
N ASN A 183 -8.79 -16.77 -3.33
CA ASN A 183 -9.85 -15.85 -3.76
C ASN A 183 -9.64 -15.36 -5.20
N LYS A 184 -8.38 -15.03 -5.58
CA LYS A 184 -8.04 -14.69 -6.96
C LYS A 184 -8.36 -15.84 -7.91
N LEU A 185 -7.93 -17.06 -7.57
CA LEU A 185 -8.15 -18.24 -8.40
C LEU A 185 -9.64 -18.52 -8.58
N HIS A 186 -10.40 -18.52 -7.49
CA HIS A 186 -11.85 -18.70 -7.52
C HIS A 186 -12.52 -17.63 -8.40
N THR A 187 -12.18 -16.35 -8.21
CA THR A 187 -12.71 -15.24 -9.04
C THR A 187 -12.42 -15.43 -10.52
N TRP A 188 -11.21 -15.90 -10.86
CA TRP A 188 -10.84 -16.20 -12.25
C TRP A 188 -11.64 -17.38 -12.80
N GLN A 189 -11.80 -18.47 -12.04
CA GLN A 189 -12.60 -19.64 -12.43
C GLN A 189 -14.08 -19.27 -12.66
N SER A 190 -14.69 -18.51 -11.75
CA SER A 190 -16.08 -18.05 -11.89
C SER A 190 -16.28 -17.18 -13.12
N ARG A 191 -15.40 -16.20 -13.36
CA ARG A 191 -15.46 -15.33 -14.56
C ARG A 191 -15.31 -16.12 -15.85
N ARG A 192 -14.54 -17.21 -15.83
CA ARG A 192 -14.38 -18.08 -17.00
C ARG A 192 -15.61 -18.93 -17.27
N LEU A 193 -16.26 -19.46 -16.22
CA LEU A 193 -17.53 -20.19 -16.36
C LEU A 193 -18.61 -19.29 -16.97
N MET A 194 -18.71 -18.03 -16.53
CA MET A 194 -19.65 -17.05 -17.08
C MET A 194 -19.39 -16.66 -18.54
N LYS A 195 -18.15 -16.82 -19.06
CA LYS A 195 -17.81 -16.56 -20.46
C LYS A 195 -18.10 -17.74 -21.39
N LYS A 196 -18.39 -18.92 -20.83
CA LYS A 196 -18.70 -20.15 -21.59
C LYS A 196 -20.21 -20.40 -21.73
N THR A 197 -21.04 -19.64 -21.00
CA THR A 197 -22.50 -19.56 -21.15
C THR A 197 -22.84 -18.43 -22.11
#